data_AF-A0A1R1LJT7-F1
#
_entry.id   AF-A0A1R1LJT7-F1
#
_cell.length_a   1.000
_cell.length_b   1.000
_cell.length_c   1.000
_cell.angle_alpha   90.00
_cell.angle_beta   90.00
_cell.angle_gamma   90.00
#
_symmetry.space_group_name_H-M   'P 1'
#
loop_
_entity.id
_entity.type
_entity.pdbx_description
1 polymer ?
#
loop_
_entity_poly.entity_id
_entity_poly.type
_entity_poly.pdbx_seq_one_letter_code
_entity_poly.pdbx_strand_id
1 'polypeptide(L)'
;MEGSSVVQTIQDELARVHAQRELNRLDALRACSKARATGMTQVEIARSLGVSQPEVHRMLRKADSFPELIDRTPREVILDFHAGLLDHADMMAELKSWPFTFSGAAEPDNPLGPSTRGSWEDVVDAVHRDLLLVEDYEELFAAHQEDSG
;
A
#
# COMPACT_ATOMS: atom_id res chain seq x y z
N MET A 1 29.63 10.99 -19.00
CA MET A 1 28.39 10.22 -18.69
C MET A 1 28.56 9.59 -17.32
N GLU A 2 28.53 10.38 -16.25
CA GLU A 2 28.62 9.87 -14.86
C GLU A 2 27.44 10.32 -13.99
N GLY A 3 26.72 11.38 -14.40
CA GLY A 3 25.56 11.89 -13.66
C GLY A 3 24.31 10.99 -13.71
N SER A 4 24.14 10.18 -14.75
CA SER A 4 22.93 9.34 -14.90
C SER A 4 22.90 8.17 -13.92
N SER A 5 24.05 7.58 -13.61
CA SER A 5 24.15 6.42 -12.70
C SER A 5 23.99 6.85 -11.23
N VAL A 6 24.53 8.01 -10.84
CA VAL A 6 24.43 8.52 -9.46
C VAL A 6 23.02 8.99 -9.13
N VAL A 7 22.35 9.66 -10.08
CA VAL A 7 20.96 10.11 -9.91
C VAL A 7 20.01 8.90 -9.76
N GLN A 8 20.22 7.84 -10.55
CA GLN A 8 19.44 6.61 -10.46
C GLN A 8 19.60 5.96 -9.06
N THR A 9 20.83 5.89 -8.54
CA THR A 9 21.07 5.36 -7.17
C THR A 9 20.41 6.20 -6.06
N ILE A 10 20.38 7.53 -6.18
CA ILE A 10 19.72 8.40 -5.20
C ILE A 10 18.19 8.23 -5.26
N GLN A 11 17.62 8.10 -6.46
CA GLN A 11 16.19 7.84 -6.62
C GLN A 11 15.80 6.49 -6.00
N ASP A 12 16.59 5.45 -6.24
CA ASP A 12 16.39 4.12 -5.64
C ASP A 12 16.48 4.18 -4.10
N GLU A 13 17.44 4.94 -3.57
CA GLU A 13 17.57 5.15 -2.12
C GLU A 13 16.34 5.88 -1.54
N LEU A 14 15.87 6.93 -2.21
CA LEU A 14 14.67 7.66 -1.80
C LEU A 14 13.42 6.78 -1.85
N ALA A 15 13.27 5.96 -2.89
CA ALA A 15 12.17 5.01 -3.04
C ALA A 15 12.19 3.97 -1.93
N ARG A 16 13.37 3.42 -1.61
CA ARG A 16 13.57 2.49 -0.49
C ARG A 16 13.20 3.12 0.85
N VAL A 17 13.66 4.34 1.13
CA VAL A 17 13.36 5.04 2.40
C VAL A 17 11.87 5.34 2.51
N HIS A 18 11.23 5.77 1.41
CA HIS A 18 9.79 5.96 1.35
C HIS A 18 9.04 4.64 1.61
N ALA A 19 9.44 3.55 0.94
CA ALA A 19 8.83 2.24 1.09
C ALA A 19 8.88 1.73 2.53
N GLN A 20 10.06 1.77 3.15
CA GLN A 20 10.22 1.32 4.53
C GLN A 20 9.36 2.16 5.50
N ARG A 21 9.24 3.48 5.27
CA ARG A 21 8.41 4.34 6.12
C ARG A 21 6.92 4.01 5.99
N GLU A 22 6.43 3.78 4.77
CA GLU A 22 5.03 3.45 4.53
C GLU A 22 4.70 2.05 5.09
N LEU A 23 5.56 1.05 4.88
CA LEU A 23 5.40 -0.29 5.45
C LEU A 23 5.39 -0.24 6.99
N ASN A 24 6.36 0.45 7.61
CA ASN A 24 6.39 0.60 9.07
C ASN A 24 5.13 1.29 9.61
N ARG A 25 4.55 2.23 8.85
CA ARG A 25 3.30 2.89 9.23
C ARG A 25 2.11 1.93 9.19
N LEU A 26 2.02 1.09 8.16
CA LEU A 26 0.97 0.07 8.02
C LEU A 26 1.10 -0.99 9.12
N ASP A 27 2.32 -1.44 9.39
CA ASP A 27 2.63 -2.37 10.48
C ASP A 27 2.26 -1.80 11.84
N ALA A 28 2.59 -0.54 12.11
CA ALA A 28 2.20 0.11 13.36
C ALA A 28 0.67 0.18 13.50
N LEU A 29 -0.06 0.47 12.42
CA LEU A 29 -1.52 0.52 12.41
C LEU A 29 -2.14 -0.87 12.67
N ARG A 30 -1.64 -1.92 12.00
CA ARG A 30 -2.05 -3.32 12.21
C ARG A 30 -1.74 -3.81 13.62
N ALA A 31 -0.53 -3.56 14.11
CA ALA A 31 -0.10 -3.92 15.46
C ALA A 31 -0.98 -3.23 16.52
N CYS A 32 -1.28 -1.94 16.32
CA CYS A 32 -2.16 -1.17 17.19
C CYS A 32 -3.59 -1.74 17.21
N SER A 33 -4.15 -2.08 16.04
CA SER A 33 -5.47 -2.72 15.93
C SER A 33 -5.51 -4.08 16.65
N LYS A 34 -4.51 -4.94 16.40
CA LYS A 34 -4.37 -6.25 17.05
C LYS A 34 -4.24 -6.13 18.57
N ALA A 35 -3.43 -5.19 19.06
CA ALA A 35 -3.24 -4.97 20.49
C ALA A 35 -4.54 -4.56 21.20
N ARG A 36 -5.33 -3.68 20.57
CA ARG A 36 -6.66 -3.32 21.07
C ARG A 36 -7.60 -4.52 21.09
N ALA A 37 -7.59 -5.35 20.04
CA ALA A 37 -8.40 -6.57 19.98
C ALA A 37 -8.05 -7.58 21.09
N THR A 38 -6.80 -7.59 21.57
CA THR A 38 -6.36 -8.39 22.73
C THR A 38 -6.64 -7.75 24.09
N GLY A 39 -7.30 -6.58 24.14
CA GLY A 39 -7.69 -5.91 25.37
C GLY A 39 -6.67 -4.92 25.94
N MET A 40 -5.58 -4.63 25.23
CA MET A 40 -4.62 -3.61 25.68
C MET A 40 -5.23 -2.21 25.62
N THR A 41 -4.92 -1.38 26.62
CA THR A 41 -5.34 0.03 26.65
C THR A 41 -4.50 0.89 25.71
N GLN A 42 -5.03 2.03 25.27
CA GLN A 42 -4.27 2.97 24.41
C GLN A 42 -2.97 3.47 25.07
N VAL A 43 -2.93 3.55 26.41
CA VAL A 43 -1.73 3.97 27.16
C VAL A 43 -0.65 2.88 27.12
N GLU A 44 -1.02 1.60 27.27
CA GLU A 44 -0.09 0.48 27.17
C GLU A 44 0.45 0.32 25.74
N ILE A 45 -0.41 0.49 24.74
CA ILE A 45 -0.02 0.48 23.33
C ILE A 45 0.96 1.63 23.05
N ALA A 46 0.65 2.85 23.49
CA ALA A 46 1.50 4.02 23.30
C ALA A 46 2.89 3.83 23.90
N ARG A 47 2.95 3.30 25.13
CA ARG A 47 4.20 2.96 25.81
C ARG A 47 5.01 1.92 25.02
N SER A 48 4.36 0.89 24.50
CA SER A 48 5.02 -0.20 23.77
C SER A 48 5.56 0.23 22.41
N LEU A 49 4.82 1.10 21.71
CA LEU A 49 5.23 1.67 20.42
C LEU A 49 6.19 2.86 20.55
N GLY A 50 6.40 3.40 21.76
CA GLY A 50 7.22 4.59 21.98
C GLY A 50 6.62 5.87 21.42
N VAL A 51 5.29 5.94 21.29
CA VAL A 51 4.55 7.10 20.76
C VAL A 51 3.59 7.68 21.80
N SER A 52 2.92 8.78 21.46
CA SER A 52 1.93 9.40 22.35
C SER A 52 0.57 8.68 22.32
N GLN A 53 -0.19 8.73 23.41
CA GLN A 53 -1.55 8.18 23.45
C GLN A 53 -2.49 8.82 22.39
N PRO A 54 -2.47 10.15 22.14
CA PRO A 54 -3.25 10.74 21.04
C PRO A 54 -2.89 10.20 19.66
N GLU A 55 -1.65 9.80 19.44
CA GLU A 55 -1.22 9.17 18.20
C GLU A 55 -1.81 7.77 18.03
N VAL A 56 -1.77 6.95 19.09
CA VAL A 56 -2.48 5.66 19.14
C VAL A 56 -3.98 5.84 18.87
N HIS A 57 -4.61 6.85 19.46
CA HIS A 57 -6.02 7.16 19.19
C HIS A 57 -6.27 7.43 17.70
N ARG A 58 -5.41 8.22 17.04
CA ARG A 58 -5.52 8.48 15.59
C ARG A 58 -5.30 7.23 14.75
N MET A 59 -4.34 6.38 15.12
CA MET A 59 -4.10 5.10 14.43
C MET A 59 -5.30 4.17 14.54
N LEU A 60 -5.86 4.00 15.74
CA LEU A 60 -7.06 3.17 15.96
C LEU A 60 -8.28 3.72 15.21
N ARG A 61 -8.50 5.04 15.25
CA ARG A 61 -9.60 5.66 14.51
C ARG A 61 -9.44 5.43 13.01
N LYS A 62 -8.21 5.51 12.48
CA LYS A 62 -7.92 5.23 11.08
C LYS A 62 -8.19 3.76 10.74
N ALA A 63 -7.75 2.82 11.57
CA ALA A 63 -8.05 1.40 11.40
C ALA A 63 -9.55 1.09 11.43
N ASP A 64 -10.30 1.75 12.32
CA ASP A 64 -11.77 1.58 12.40
C ASP A 64 -12.49 2.18 11.18
N SER A 65 -11.96 3.28 10.62
CA SER A 65 -12.59 3.98 9.49
C SER A 65 -12.26 3.34 8.14
N PHE A 66 -11.12 2.66 8.06
CA PHE A 66 -10.61 2.02 6.85
C PHE A 66 -10.08 0.61 7.18
N PRO A 67 -10.98 -0.35 7.49
CA PRO A 67 -10.60 -1.72 7.83
C PRO A 67 -9.74 -2.39 6.75
N GLU A 68 -9.91 -2.01 5.48
CA GLU A 68 -9.14 -2.50 4.34
C GLU A 68 -7.63 -2.19 4.46
N LEU A 69 -7.23 -1.19 5.26
CA LEU A 69 -5.81 -0.93 5.55
C LEU A 69 -5.16 -2.00 6.43
N ILE A 70 -5.97 -2.89 7.02
CA ILE A 70 -5.47 -4.03 7.77
C ILE A 70 -5.10 -5.18 6.84
N ASP A 71 -5.79 -5.30 5.70
CA ASP A 71 -5.51 -6.33 4.71
C ASP A 71 -4.29 -5.96 3.87
N ARG A 72 -3.65 -6.99 3.28
CA ARG A 72 -2.52 -6.76 2.38
C ARG A 72 -3.04 -6.12 1.09
N THR A 73 -2.31 -5.15 0.55
CA THR A 73 -2.70 -4.43 -0.68
C THR A 73 -1.66 -4.57 -1.79
N PRO A 74 -2.02 -4.42 -3.07
CA PRO A 74 -1.05 -4.39 -4.18
C PRO A 74 0.03 -3.33 -3.98
N ARG A 75 -0.34 -2.19 -3.37
CA ARG A 75 0.63 -1.16 -3.01
C ARG A 75 1.73 -1.70 -2.11
N GLU A 76 1.42 -2.55 -1.14
CA GLU A 76 2.43 -3.12 -0.25
C GLU A 76 3.36 -4.07 -0.95
N VAL A 77 2.88 -4.85 -1.92
CA VAL A 77 3.72 -5.71 -2.75
C VAL A 77 4.78 -4.88 -3.49
N ILE A 78 4.38 -3.72 -4.03
CA ILE A 78 5.29 -2.77 -4.69
C ILE A 78 6.26 -2.14 -3.67
N LEU A 79 5.78 -1.78 -2.48
CA LEU A 79 6.66 -1.24 -1.43
C LEU A 79 7.65 -2.29 -0.92
N ASP A 80 7.28 -3.56 -0.82
CA ASP A 80 8.16 -4.66 -0.44
C ASP A 80 9.31 -4.81 -1.45
N PHE A 81 9.04 -4.66 -2.75
CA PHE A 81 10.07 -4.61 -3.79
C PHE A 81 11.06 -3.46 -3.56
N HIS A 82 10.56 -2.23 -3.40
CA HIS A 82 11.41 -1.05 -3.15
C HIS A 82 12.17 -1.12 -1.82
N ALA A 83 11.60 -1.77 -0.80
CA ALA A 83 12.28 -2.05 0.46
C ALA A 83 13.37 -3.14 0.34
N GLY A 84 13.39 -3.88 -0.77
CA GLY A 84 14.27 -5.03 -1.02
C GLY A 84 13.88 -6.28 -0.22
N LEU A 85 12.61 -6.36 0.19
CA LEU A 85 12.01 -7.54 0.83
C LEU A 85 11.46 -8.54 -0.20
N LEU A 86 11.22 -8.05 -1.42
CA LEU A 86 10.75 -8.80 -2.57
C LEU A 86 11.63 -8.47 -3.77
N ASP A 87 11.91 -9.41 -4.67
CA ASP A 87 12.52 -9.09 -5.95
C ASP A 87 11.47 -8.72 -7.00
N HIS A 88 11.90 -8.19 -8.14
CA HIS A 88 10.99 -7.74 -9.20
C HIS A 88 10.15 -8.88 -9.78
N ALA A 89 10.73 -10.08 -9.94
CA ALA A 89 10.05 -11.22 -10.52
C ALA A 89 8.94 -11.73 -9.59
N ASP A 90 9.23 -11.81 -8.29
CA ASP A 90 8.26 -12.19 -7.26
C ASP A 90 7.16 -11.14 -7.10
N MET A 91 7.51 -9.84 -7.17
CA MET A 91 6.54 -8.74 -7.19
C MET A 91 5.55 -8.88 -8.34
N MET A 92 6.06 -9.07 -9.57
CA MET A 92 5.22 -9.21 -10.75
C MET A 92 4.37 -10.48 -10.70
N ALA A 93 4.92 -11.60 -10.21
CA ALA A 93 4.15 -12.83 -10.05
C ALA A 93 2.99 -12.66 -9.04
N GLU A 94 3.25 -12.04 -7.89
CA GLU A 94 2.21 -11.79 -6.89
C GLU A 94 1.13 -10.86 -7.44
N LEU A 95 1.51 -9.74 -8.08
CA LEU A 95 0.57 -8.78 -8.67
C LEU A 95 -0.26 -9.38 -9.81
N LYS A 96 0.32 -10.24 -10.65
CA LYS A 96 -0.44 -10.94 -11.71
C LYS A 96 -1.48 -11.90 -11.14
N SER A 97 -1.19 -12.54 -10.01
CA SER A 97 -2.13 -13.43 -9.33
C SER A 97 -3.16 -12.71 -8.46
N TRP A 98 -3.04 -11.39 -8.32
CA TRP A 98 -3.85 -10.62 -7.38
C TRP A 98 -5.30 -10.48 -7.87
N PRO A 99 -6.31 -10.77 -7.04
CA PRO A 99 -7.72 -10.63 -7.41
C PRO A 99 -8.13 -9.16 -7.38
N PHE A 100 -7.76 -8.41 -8.42
CA PHE A 100 -8.02 -6.97 -8.47
C PHE A 100 -9.51 -6.65 -8.47
N THR A 101 -9.90 -5.76 -7.57
CA THR A 101 -11.15 -5.00 -7.65
C THR A 101 -10.91 -3.70 -8.41
N PHE A 102 -11.83 -3.36 -9.30
CA PHE A 102 -11.86 -2.08 -10.02
C PHE A 102 -12.83 -1.12 -9.35
N SER A 103 -12.59 0.19 -9.48
CA SER A 103 -13.45 1.19 -8.85
C SER A 103 -14.89 1.11 -9.37
N GLY A 104 -15.85 1.00 -8.46
CA GLY A 104 -17.27 1.13 -8.79
C GLY A 104 -17.65 2.60 -8.87
N ALA A 105 -18.43 2.98 -9.88
CA ALA A 105 -19.08 4.29 -9.92
C ALA A 105 -19.93 4.48 -8.65
N ALA A 106 -20.11 5.74 -8.22
CA ALA A 106 -21.07 6.06 -7.16
C ALA A 106 -22.44 5.48 -7.54
N GLU A 107 -23.19 4.96 -6.55
CA GLU A 107 -24.48 4.35 -6.84
C GLU A 107 -25.38 5.30 -7.64
N PRO A 108 -26.11 4.82 -8.66
CA PRO A 108 -26.94 5.68 -9.52
C PRO A 108 -27.92 6.56 -8.73
N ASP A 109 -28.40 6.04 -7.60
CA ASP A 109 -29.35 6.70 -6.70
C ASP A 109 -28.67 7.63 -5.68
N ASN A 110 -27.33 7.61 -5.59
CA ASN A 110 -26.54 8.55 -4.81
C ASN A 110 -25.26 8.97 -5.56
N PRO A 111 -25.36 9.81 -6.61
CA PRO A 111 -24.22 10.22 -7.43
C PRO A 111 -23.15 11.04 -6.68
N LEU A 112 -23.48 11.58 -5.50
CA LEU A 112 -22.57 12.27 -4.59
C LEU A 112 -22.02 11.35 -3.49
N GLY A 113 -22.36 10.07 -3.53
CA GLY A 113 -21.86 9.05 -2.62
C GLY A 113 -20.38 8.76 -2.84
N PRO A 114 -19.70 8.18 -1.84
CA PRO A 114 -18.31 7.80 -1.98
C PRO A 114 -18.16 6.71 -3.06
N SER A 115 -17.32 6.94 -4.07
CA SER A 115 -16.89 5.88 -4.98
C SER A 115 -16.09 4.84 -4.22
N THR A 116 -16.28 3.56 -4.53
CA THR A 116 -15.48 2.49 -3.95
C THR A 116 -14.14 2.46 -4.66
N ARG A 117 -13.05 2.75 -3.95
CA ARG A 117 -11.69 2.62 -4.49
C ARG A 117 -11.41 1.13 -4.71
N GLY A 118 -11.11 0.75 -5.95
CA GLY A 118 -10.64 -0.59 -6.27
C GLY A 118 -9.15 -0.75 -5.96
N SER A 119 -8.71 -1.98 -5.70
CA SER A 119 -7.29 -2.31 -5.51
C SER A 119 -6.43 -2.03 -6.75
N TRP A 120 -7.02 -1.95 -7.96
CA TRP A 120 -6.27 -1.56 -9.17
C TRP A 120 -5.74 -0.12 -9.11
N GLU A 121 -6.42 0.77 -8.37
CA GLU A 121 -5.98 2.16 -8.18
C GLU A 121 -4.63 2.25 -7.48
N ASP A 122 -4.23 1.23 -6.72
CA ASP A 122 -2.92 1.16 -6.10
C ASP A 122 -1.79 0.98 -7.13
N VAL A 123 -2.05 0.25 -8.22
CA VAL A 123 -1.12 0.06 -9.34
C VAL A 123 -1.00 1.36 -10.14
N VAL A 124 -2.13 2.00 -10.43
CA VAL A 124 -2.17 3.29 -11.13
C VAL A 124 -1.43 4.38 -10.33
N ASP A 125 -1.70 4.47 -9.03
CA ASP A 125 -1.00 5.40 -8.13
C ASP A 125 0.51 5.12 -8.06
N ALA A 126 0.93 3.87 -8.16
CA ALA A 126 2.35 3.51 -8.17
C ALA A 126 3.07 4.00 -9.43
N VAL A 127 2.45 3.88 -10.61
CA VAL A 127 2.98 4.42 -11.87
C VAL A 127 3.11 5.95 -11.79
N HIS A 128 2.07 6.65 -11.31
CA HIS A 128 2.12 8.11 -11.16
C HIS A 128 3.20 8.62 -10.20
N ARG A 129 3.70 7.74 -9.31
CA ARG A 129 4.74 8.05 -8.32
C ARG A 129 6.12 7.53 -8.72
N ASP A 130 6.27 7.05 -9.96
CA ASP A 130 7.49 6.42 -10.47
C ASP A 130 7.95 5.21 -9.61
N LEU A 131 7.01 4.54 -8.92
CA LEU A 131 7.26 3.32 -8.13
C LEU A 131 7.02 2.06 -8.95
N LEU A 132 6.35 2.17 -10.09
CA LEU A 132 6.15 1.08 -11.03
C LEU A 132 6.45 1.61 -12.43
N LEU A 133 7.17 0.82 -13.23
CA LEU A 133 7.47 1.19 -14.60
C LEU A 133 6.20 1.09 -15.47
N VAL A 134 6.17 1.83 -16.58
CA VAL A 134 5.03 1.79 -17.51
C VAL A 134 4.95 0.41 -18.17
N GLU A 135 6.10 -0.21 -18.44
CA GLU A 135 6.20 -1.55 -19.01
C GLU A 135 5.61 -2.61 -18.05
N ASP A 136 5.91 -2.50 -16.75
CA ASP A 136 5.32 -3.37 -15.73
C ASP A 136 3.80 -3.19 -15.65
N TYR A 137 3.31 -1.95 -15.75
CA TYR A 137 1.88 -1.67 -15.80
C TYR A 137 1.20 -2.30 -17.01
N GLU A 138 1.77 -2.16 -18.21
CA GLU A 138 1.24 -2.76 -19.43
C GLU A 138 1.18 -4.28 -19.34
N GLU A 139 2.21 -4.91 -18.76
CA GLU A 139 2.25 -6.34 -18.52
C GLU A 139 1.17 -6.81 -17.53
N LEU A 140 0.98 -6.09 -16.42
CA LEU A 140 -0.11 -6.37 -15.47
C LEU A 140 -1.48 -6.19 -16.14
N PHE A 141 -1.66 -5.12 -16.92
CA PHE A 141 -2.91 -4.82 -17.58
C PHE A 141 -3.26 -5.87 -18.64
N ALA A 142 -2.27 -6.36 -19.40
CA ALA A 142 -2.46 -7.44 -20.36
C ALA A 142 -2.89 -8.75 -19.68
N ALA A 143 -2.21 -9.13 -18.59
CA ALA A 143 -2.52 -10.36 -17.84
C ALA A 143 -3.97 -10.38 -17.32
N HIS A 144 -4.49 -9.25 -16.83
CA HIS A 144 -5.84 -9.17 -16.26
C HIS A 144 -6.95 -8.92 -17.29
N GLN A 145 -6.63 -8.50 -18.52
CA GLN A 145 -7.61 -8.43 -19.61
C GLN A 145 -7.92 -9.81 -20.20
N GLU A 146 -6.94 -10.72 -20.24
CA GLU A 146 -7.14 -12.08 -20.76
C GLU A 146 -8.08 -12.92 -19.87
N ASP A 147 -8.09 -12.68 -18.56
CA ASP A 147 -8.97 -13.35 -17.61
C ASP A 147 -10.41 -12.81 -17.58
N SER A 148 -10.67 -11.66 -18.22
CA SER A 148 -12.01 -11.05 -18.31
C SER A 148 -12.76 -11.39 -19.61
N GLY A 149 -12.20 -12.26 -20.46
CA GLY A 149 -12.71 -12.66 -21.78
C GLY A 149 -13.44 -14.00 -21.82
#